data_AF-A0A0C9VEJ4-F1
#
_entry.id   AF-A0A0C9VEJ4-F1
#
_cell.length_a   1.000
_cell.length_b   1.000
_cell.length_c   1.000
_cell.angle_alpha   90.00
_cell.angle_beta   90.00
_cell.angle_gamma   90.00
#
_symmetry.space_group_name_H-M   'P 1'
#
loop_
_entity.id
_entity.type
_entity.pdbx_description
1 polymer ?
#
loop_
_entity_poly.entity_id
_entity_poly.type
_entity_poly.pdbx_seq_one_letter_code
_entity_poly.pdbx_strand_id
1 'polypeptide(L)'
;MNNASDLQLVVVELQTYYCRLQVGTLIKGLEPHRRVVQELGIDSMSSDESDIKSGNPVGDVKSKIWRNQNVTHTFRDMDSIHLSLQTTTAGWMKRGNVPCIHRETAAQCISTKGPVGGFSHTCYDTTWLASLSITERQELEVRKESVDLSFSDDVTEVIFN
;
A
#
# COMPACT_ATOMS: atom_id res chain seq x y z
N MET A 1 -2.28 9.93 -26.19
CA MET A 1 -3.62 9.31 -26.07
C MET A 1 -3.45 7.99 -25.32
N ASN A 2 -3.55 8.00 -23.98
CA ASN A 2 -3.41 6.81 -23.09
C ASN A 2 -4.56 6.73 -22.04
N ASN A 3 -5.72 7.34 -22.32
CA ASN A 3 -6.76 7.55 -21.32
C ASN A 3 -7.33 6.28 -20.66
N ALA A 4 -7.29 5.12 -21.32
CA ALA A 4 -7.88 3.89 -20.75
C ALA A 4 -6.98 3.25 -19.67
N SER A 5 -5.67 3.22 -19.91
CA SER A 5 -4.68 2.66 -18.97
C SER A 5 -4.54 3.55 -17.73
N ASP A 6 -4.51 4.86 -17.93
CA ASP A 6 -4.37 5.84 -16.85
C ASP A 6 -5.60 5.84 -15.92
N LEU A 7 -6.82 5.63 -16.46
CA LEU A 7 -8.03 5.52 -15.66
C LEU A 7 -8.08 4.23 -14.82
N GLN A 8 -7.60 3.10 -15.35
CA GLN A 8 -7.53 1.86 -14.59
C GLN A 8 -6.56 1.96 -13.40
N LEU A 9 -5.40 2.61 -13.60
CA LEU A 9 -4.42 2.86 -12.55
C LEU A 9 -5.01 3.65 -11.37
N VAL A 10 -5.71 4.74 -11.68
CA VAL A 10 -6.35 5.59 -10.66
C VAL A 10 -7.42 4.82 -9.89
N VAL A 11 -8.19 3.96 -10.56
CA VAL A 11 -9.21 3.13 -9.90
C VAL A 11 -8.59 2.15 -8.91
N VAL A 12 -7.48 1.51 -9.26
CA VAL A 12 -6.83 0.55 -8.35
C VAL A 12 -6.19 1.25 -7.15
N GLU A 13 -5.55 2.40 -7.36
CA GLU A 13 -4.99 3.20 -6.25
C GLU A 13 -6.09 3.66 -5.29
N LEU A 14 -7.23 4.10 -5.82
CA LEU A 14 -8.40 4.47 -5.03
C LEU A 14 -8.95 3.26 -4.25
N GLN A 15 -9.12 2.11 -4.91
CA GLN A 15 -9.63 0.91 -4.26
C GLN A 15 -8.70 0.45 -3.13
N THR A 16 -7.39 0.45 -3.40
CA THR A 16 -6.36 0.11 -2.42
C THR A 16 -6.34 1.09 -1.24
N TYR A 17 -6.49 2.39 -1.52
CA TYR A 17 -6.59 3.43 -0.49
C TYR A 17 -7.78 3.17 0.44
N TYR A 18 -8.98 3.00 -0.11
CA TYR A 18 -10.19 2.80 0.68
C TYR A 18 -10.23 1.46 1.41
N CYS A 19 -9.70 0.40 0.79
CA CYS A 19 -9.49 -0.91 1.42
C CYS A 19 -8.71 -0.78 2.75
N ARG A 20 -7.55 -0.12 2.68
CA ARG A 20 -6.67 0.06 3.85
C ARG A 20 -7.31 0.97 4.89
N LEU A 21 -7.98 2.04 4.48
CA LEU A 21 -8.74 2.88 5.42
C LEU A 21 -9.85 2.10 6.13
N GLN A 22 -10.55 1.23 5.41
CA GLN A 22 -11.61 0.41 5.98
C GLN A 22 -11.04 -0.56 7.02
N VAL A 23 -9.92 -1.24 6.72
CA VAL A 23 -9.25 -2.12 7.69
C VAL A 23 -8.83 -1.36 8.94
N GLY A 24 -8.18 -0.20 8.76
CA GLY A 24 -7.76 0.65 9.87
C GLY A 24 -8.92 1.20 10.70
N THR A 25 -10.15 1.22 10.17
CA THR A 25 -11.37 1.64 10.87
C THR A 25 -12.06 0.47 11.57
N LEU A 26 -12.02 -0.73 10.97
CA LEU A 26 -12.73 -1.91 11.48
C LEU A 26 -11.96 -2.64 12.58
N ILE A 27 -10.63 -2.61 12.55
CA ILE A 27 -9.79 -3.33 13.51
C ILE A 27 -9.28 -2.39 14.58
N LYS A 28 -9.64 -2.70 15.83
CA LYS A 28 -9.14 -2.00 17.01
C LYS A 28 -7.61 -2.13 17.09
N GLY A 29 -6.91 -1.02 17.29
CA GLY A 29 -5.45 -0.97 17.38
C GLY A 29 -4.75 -0.53 16.10
N LEU A 30 -5.46 -0.48 14.96
CA LEU A 30 -4.89 -0.02 13.67
C LEU A 30 -5.12 1.47 13.38
N GLU A 31 -5.46 2.27 14.40
CA GLU A 31 -5.59 3.72 14.26
C GLU A 31 -4.28 4.41 13.79
N PRO A 32 -3.08 4.02 14.27
CA PRO A 32 -1.83 4.58 13.74
C PRO A 32 -1.64 4.27 12.26
N HIS A 33 -1.95 3.04 11.83
CA HIS A 33 -1.89 2.60 10.44
C HIS A 33 -2.86 3.38 9.56
N ARG A 34 -4.11 3.54 10.02
CA ARG A 34 -5.14 4.35 9.35
C ARG A 34 -4.66 5.78 9.13
N ARG A 35 -4.08 6.40 10.17
CA ARG A 35 -3.53 7.75 10.09
C ARG A 35 -2.42 7.84 9.05
N VAL A 36 -1.50 6.87 9.02
CA VAL A 36 -0.43 6.81 8.02
C VAL A 36 -0.99 6.70 6.59
N VAL A 37 -2.01 5.87 6.38
CA VAL A 37 -2.68 5.75 5.07
C VAL A 37 -3.31 7.09 4.66
N GLN A 38 -3.97 7.79 5.59
CA GLN A 38 -4.57 9.10 5.32
C GLN A 38 -3.53 10.15 4.94
N GLU A 39 -2.43 10.22 5.69
CA GLU A 39 -1.35 11.17 5.46
C GLU A 39 -0.59 10.88 4.15
N LEU A 40 -0.43 9.60 3.78
CA LEU A 40 0.20 9.21 2.51
C LEU A 40 -0.69 9.49 1.29
N GLY A 41 -2.01 9.42 1.46
CA GLY A 41 -2.97 9.70 0.41
C GLY A 41 -2.98 8.66 -0.72
N ILE A 42 -3.86 8.90 -1.69
CA ILE A 42 -4.13 7.98 -2.81
C ILE A 42 -2.88 7.81 -3.70
N ASP A 43 -2.12 8.88 -3.94
CA ASP A 43 -0.94 8.86 -4.82
C ASP A 43 0.22 8.01 -4.28
N SER A 44 0.24 7.79 -2.97
CA SER A 44 1.17 6.87 -2.32
C SER A 44 0.72 5.42 -2.37
N MET A 45 -0.50 5.13 -2.80
CA MET A 45 -0.91 3.76 -2.98
C MET A 45 -0.11 3.13 -4.13
N SER A 46 0.02 1.80 -4.06
CA SER A 46 0.72 1.08 -5.12
C SER A 46 -0.16 1.10 -6.36
N SER A 47 0.38 1.65 -7.44
CA SER A 47 -0.27 1.66 -8.74
C SER A 47 -0.07 0.28 -9.35
N ASP A 48 -1.16 -0.47 -9.48
CA ASP A 48 -1.18 -1.73 -10.19
C ASP A 48 -1.43 -1.43 -11.67
N GLU A 49 -0.46 -1.72 -12.55
CA GLU A 49 -0.79 -1.90 -13.96
C GLU A 49 -1.29 -3.34 -14.09
N SER A 50 -2.60 -3.53 -13.96
CA SER A 50 -3.24 -4.80 -14.22
C SER A 50 -3.19 -5.09 -15.73
N ASP A 51 -2.22 -5.88 -16.16
CA ASP A 51 -2.14 -6.36 -17.53
C ASP A 51 -2.84 -7.73 -17.61
N ILE A 52 -3.87 -7.87 -18.46
CA ILE A 52 -4.53 -9.17 -18.64
C ILE A 52 -3.62 -10.04 -19.51
N LYS A 53 -2.64 -10.69 -18.90
CA LYS A 53 -1.83 -11.72 -19.59
C LYS A 53 -2.49 -13.08 -19.41
N SER A 54 -2.95 -13.65 -20.52
CA SER A 54 -3.39 -15.06 -20.63
C SER A 54 -4.63 -15.42 -19.79
N GLY A 55 -5.63 -14.53 -19.70
CA GLY A 55 -6.95 -14.85 -19.16
C GLY A 55 -7.06 -14.90 -17.63
N ASN A 56 -5.95 -14.70 -16.91
CA ASN A 56 -5.96 -14.46 -15.47
C ASN A 56 -5.53 -13.00 -15.22
N PRO A 57 -6.25 -12.23 -14.39
CA PRO A 57 -5.78 -10.90 -13.99
C PRO A 57 -4.53 -11.09 -13.13
N VAL A 58 -3.38 -10.72 -13.68
CA VAL A 58 -2.11 -10.65 -12.94
C VAL A 58 -1.75 -9.18 -12.86
N GLY A 59 -1.91 -8.60 -11.67
CA GLY A 59 -1.53 -7.21 -11.40
C GLY A 59 -0.02 -7.11 -11.22
N ASP A 60 0.67 -6.34 -12.07
CA ASP A 60 2.08 -6.02 -11.94
C ASP A 60 2.23 -4.77 -11.02
N VAL A 61 2.55 -4.99 -9.75
CA VAL A 61 2.66 -3.91 -8.76
C VAL A 61 4.02 -3.20 -8.84
N LYS A 62 4.01 -1.90 -9.17
CA LYS A 62 5.24 -1.07 -9.20
C LYS A 62 5.74 -0.74 -7.79
N SER A 63 7.00 -1.06 -7.50
CA SER A 63 7.63 -0.67 -6.23
C SER A 63 7.95 0.82 -6.20
N LYS A 64 7.91 1.44 -5.01
CA LYS A 64 8.31 2.84 -4.81
C LYS A 64 9.66 2.87 -4.10
N ILE A 65 10.70 3.29 -4.83
CA ILE A 65 12.09 3.34 -4.32
C ILE A 65 12.26 4.18 -3.06
N TRP A 66 11.41 5.18 -2.88
CA TRP A 66 11.50 6.12 -1.78
C TRP A 66 10.85 5.61 -0.49
N ARG A 67 10.01 4.57 -0.57
CA ARG A 67 9.20 4.10 0.55
C ARG A 67 9.92 2.99 1.29
N ASN A 68 9.93 3.08 2.62
CA ASN A 68 10.48 2.03 3.46
C ASN A 68 9.74 0.70 3.21
N GLN A 69 10.51 -0.39 3.07
CA GLN A 69 9.96 -1.72 2.84
C GLN A 69 9.00 -2.16 3.95
N ASN A 70 9.20 -1.74 5.20
CA ASN A 70 8.29 -2.02 6.31
C ASN A 70 6.90 -1.42 6.07
N VAL A 71 6.81 -0.19 5.56
CA VAL A 71 5.52 0.44 5.21
C VAL A 71 4.82 -0.37 4.11
N THR A 72 5.59 -0.84 3.13
CA THR A 72 5.06 -1.69 2.05
C THR A 72 4.53 -3.01 2.59
N HIS A 73 5.24 -3.67 3.52
CA HIS A 73 4.76 -4.90 4.18
C HIS A 73 3.49 -4.64 4.99
N THR A 74 3.48 -3.61 5.83
CA THR A 74 2.31 -3.24 6.62
C THR A 74 1.07 -3.05 5.74
N PHE A 75 1.22 -2.39 4.61
CA PHE A 75 0.13 -2.17 3.66
C PHE A 75 -0.40 -3.47 3.04
N ARG A 76 0.48 -4.44 2.77
CA ARG A 76 0.07 -5.76 2.28
C ARG A 76 -0.63 -6.60 3.34
N ASP A 77 -0.21 -6.46 4.59
CA ASP A 77 -0.89 -7.12 5.70
C ASP A 77 -2.30 -6.56 5.85
N MET A 78 -2.48 -5.23 5.72
CA MET A 78 -3.81 -4.60 5.67
C MET A 78 -4.64 -5.10 4.48
N ASP A 79 -4.06 -5.22 3.29
CA ASP A 79 -4.77 -5.76 2.12
C ASP A 79 -5.18 -7.24 2.35
N SER A 80 -4.33 -8.04 3.01
CA SER A 80 -4.59 -9.44 3.35
C SER A 80 -5.70 -9.58 4.38
N ILE A 81 -5.71 -8.72 5.41
CA ILE A 81 -6.81 -8.58 6.37
C ILE A 81 -8.11 -8.26 5.63
N HIS A 82 -8.08 -7.31 4.70
CA HIS A 82 -9.28 -6.94 3.96
C HIS A 82 -9.85 -8.12 3.18
N LEU A 83 -8.98 -8.92 2.55
CA LEU A 83 -9.37 -10.14 1.87
C LEU A 83 -9.95 -11.18 2.83
N SER A 84 -9.36 -11.38 4.02
CA SER A 84 -9.88 -12.33 5.01
C SER A 84 -11.26 -11.91 5.55
N LEU A 85 -11.49 -10.61 5.72
CA LEU A 85 -12.81 -10.08 6.08
C LEU A 85 -13.87 -10.31 4.98
N GLN A 86 -13.43 -10.54 3.75
CA GLN A 86 -14.29 -10.81 2.59
C GLN A 86 -14.43 -12.28 2.25
N THR A 87 -13.66 -13.17 2.86
CA THR A 87 -13.85 -14.61 2.73
C THR A 87 -14.84 -15.11 3.77
N THR A 88 -15.49 -16.23 3.46
CA THR A 88 -16.32 -16.99 4.37
C THR A 88 -15.44 -17.99 5.12
N THR A 89 -15.94 -18.54 6.23
CA THR A 89 -15.25 -19.58 7.01
C THR A 89 -14.88 -20.83 6.19
N ALA A 90 -15.58 -21.06 5.07
CA ALA A 90 -15.31 -22.16 4.15
C ALA A 90 -14.28 -21.79 3.04
N GLY A 91 -13.62 -20.63 3.13
CA GLY A 91 -12.63 -20.15 2.17
C GLY A 91 -13.22 -19.55 0.88
N TRP A 92 -14.54 -19.57 0.72
CA TRP A 92 -15.22 -18.94 -0.44
C TRP A 92 -15.34 -17.44 -0.24
N MET A 93 -15.15 -16.66 -1.30
CA MET A 93 -15.42 -15.22 -1.23
C MET A 93 -16.90 -14.92 -1.03
N LYS A 94 -17.19 -13.87 -0.26
CA LYS A 94 -18.54 -13.32 -0.15
C LYS A 94 -19.00 -12.85 -1.53
N ARG A 95 -20.24 -13.19 -1.88
CA ARG A 95 -20.84 -12.95 -3.20
C ARG A 95 -20.70 -11.46 -3.59
N GLY A 96 -20.04 -11.18 -4.72
CA GLY A 96 -19.80 -9.82 -5.22
C GLY A 96 -18.37 -9.31 -5.12
N ASN A 97 -17.47 -10.02 -4.41
CA ASN A 97 -16.05 -9.69 -4.36
C ASN A 97 -15.25 -10.64 -5.26
N VAL A 98 -14.60 -10.10 -6.29
CA VAL A 98 -13.63 -10.81 -7.13
C VAL A 98 -12.24 -10.40 -6.64
N PRO A 99 -11.32 -11.34 -6.35
CA PRO A 99 -10.00 -10.99 -5.85
C PRO A 99 -9.18 -10.33 -6.96
N CYS A 100 -8.64 -9.13 -6.69
CA CYS A 100 -7.43 -8.68 -7.36
C CYS A 100 -6.25 -9.39 -6.67
N ILE A 101 -5.78 -10.49 -7.25
CA ILE A 101 -4.56 -11.16 -6.81
C ILE A 101 -3.38 -10.33 -7.33
N HIS A 102 -2.75 -9.57 -6.45
CA HIS A 102 -1.56 -8.80 -6.77
C HIS A 102 -0.34 -9.72 -6.75
N ARG A 103 0.44 -9.80 -7.83
CA ARG A 103 1.73 -10.50 -7.84
C ARG A 103 2.84 -9.48 -8.06
N GLU A 104 3.91 -9.57 -7.26
CA GLU A 104 5.08 -8.76 -7.52
C GLU A 104 5.78 -9.25 -8.79
N THR A 105 5.85 -8.40 -9.80
CA THR A 105 6.82 -8.57 -10.87
C THR A 105 8.20 -8.17 -10.37
N ALA A 106 9.23 -8.78 -10.97
CA ALA A 106 10.62 -8.55 -10.64
C ALA A 106 11.01 -7.05 -10.60
N ALA A 107 12.12 -6.77 -9.92
CA ALA A 107 12.72 -5.47 -9.55
C ALA A 107 12.80 -4.33 -10.60
N GLN A 108 12.29 -4.51 -11.82
CA GLN A 108 12.38 -3.56 -12.93
C GLN A 108 11.18 -2.60 -13.07
N CYS A 109 10.10 -2.77 -12.29
CA CYS A 109 8.91 -1.92 -12.35
C CYS A 109 8.90 -0.90 -11.20
N ILE A 110 9.59 0.23 -11.38
CA ILE A 110 9.63 1.34 -10.42
C ILE A 110 8.51 2.34 -10.74
N SER A 111 7.75 2.77 -9.73
CA SER A 111 6.72 3.80 -9.86
C SER A 111 7.36 5.16 -10.22
N THR A 112 6.76 5.87 -11.17
CA THR A 112 7.16 7.24 -11.54
C THR A 112 6.62 8.31 -10.58
N LYS A 113 5.73 7.94 -9.65
CA LYS A 113 5.15 8.89 -8.68
C LYS A 113 6.19 9.27 -7.62
N GLY A 114 6.35 10.58 -7.44
CA GLY A 114 7.29 11.17 -6.51
C GLY A 114 7.01 10.83 -5.04
N PRO A 115 7.98 11.11 -4.16
CA PRO A 115 7.83 10.98 -2.71
C PRO A 115 6.80 11.97 -2.15
N VAL A 116 6.07 11.55 -1.12
CA VAL A 116 5.17 12.44 -0.37
C VAL A 116 5.97 13.18 0.69
N GLY A 117 5.80 14.51 0.78
CA GLY A 117 6.46 15.34 1.79
C GLY A 117 5.76 15.34 3.15
N GLY A 118 6.46 15.80 4.18
CA GLY A 118 5.95 15.98 5.53
C GLY A 118 5.86 14.70 6.36
N PHE A 119 6.48 13.60 5.93
CA PHE A 119 6.35 12.30 6.62
C PHE A 119 7.48 12.03 7.60
N SER A 120 7.25 11.09 8.52
CA SER A 120 8.30 10.51 9.37
C SER A 120 9.44 9.94 8.52
N HIS A 121 10.68 10.18 8.96
CA HIS A 121 11.87 9.55 8.40
C HIS A 121 11.78 8.02 8.32
N THR A 122 11.01 7.37 9.21
CA THR A 122 10.82 5.90 9.22
C THR A 122 10.04 5.38 8.02
N CYS A 123 9.27 6.24 7.34
CA CYS A 123 8.46 5.84 6.20
C CYS A 123 9.19 5.95 4.87
N TYR A 124 10.33 6.61 4.85
CA TYR A 124 11.22 6.63 3.69
C TYR A 124 12.25 5.50 3.78
N ASP A 125 12.66 5.00 2.62
CA ASP A 125 13.81 4.12 2.53
C ASP A 125 15.07 4.87 2.98
N THR A 126 15.88 4.26 3.83
CA THR A 126 17.04 4.90 4.45
C THR A 126 18.14 5.19 3.44
N THR A 127 18.34 4.31 2.47
CA THR A 127 19.37 4.47 1.43
C THR A 127 18.97 5.53 0.41
N TRP A 128 17.69 5.55 0.03
CA TRP A 128 17.13 6.57 -0.84
C TRP A 128 17.12 7.94 -0.16
N LEU A 129 16.67 8.03 1.09
CA LEU A 129 16.69 9.30 1.82
C LEU A 129 18.12 9.81 1.99
N ALA A 130 19.09 8.90 2.20
CA ALA A 130 20.51 9.22 2.29
C ALA A 130 21.12 9.73 0.96
N SER A 131 20.57 9.36 -0.20
CA SER A 131 21.09 9.77 -1.50
C SER A 131 20.63 11.18 -1.92
N LEU A 132 19.55 11.69 -1.31
CA LEU A 132 19.04 13.03 -1.60
C LEU A 132 19.98 14.14 -1.13
N SER A 133 20.01 15.23 -1.90
CA SER A 133 20.67 16.48 -1.54
C SER A 133 20.01 17.16 -0.35
N ILE A 134 20.72 18.12 0.26
CA ILE A 134 20.20 18.88 1.40
C ILE A 134 18.91 19.64 1.02
N THR A 135 18.86 20.23 -0.17
CA THR A 135 17.69 20.96 -0.67
C THR A 135 16.49 20.04 -0.85
N GLU A 136 16.66 18.89 -1.50
CA GLU A 136 15.57 17.91 -1.70
C GLU A 136 15.02 17.38 -0.38
N ARG A 137 15.88 17.16 0.62
CA ARG A 137 15.43 16.75 1.97
C ARG A 137 14.67 17.86 2.70
N GLN A 138 15.06 19.11 2.50
CA GLN A 138 14.36 20.26 3.08
C GLN A 138 12.98 20.43 2.44
N GLU A 139 12.88 20.28 1.13
CA GLU A 139 11.61 20.30 0.39
C GLU A 139 10.66 19.16 0.81
N LEU A 140 11.21 18.00 1.17
CA LEU A 140 10.43 16.88 1.70
C LEU A 140 9.90 17.11 3.12
N GLU A 141 10.36 18.12 3.85
CA GLU A 141 9.91 18.44 5.21
C GLU A 141 9.87 17.22 6.15
N VAL A 142 10.89 16.36 6.08
CA VAL A 142 10.90 15.07 6.80
C VAL A 142 10.81 15.28 8.31
N ARG A 143 9.80 14.67 8.93
CA ARG A 143 9.57 14.70 10.38
C ARG A 143 10.50 13.72 11.10
N LYS A 144 11.00 14.15 12.26
CA LYS A 144 11.88 13.35 13.11
C LYS A 144 11.14 12.32 13.95
N GLU A 145 9.84 12.53 14.17
CA GLU A 145 8.99 11.61 14.93
C GLU A 145 8.93 10.26 14.23
N SER A 146 9.25 9.18 14.93
CA SER A 146 9.12 7.82 14.42
C SER A 146 7.67 7.35 14.52
N VAL A 147 7.17 6.73 13.45
CA VAL A 147 5.88 6.04 13.48
C VAL A 147 6.12 4.55 13.59
N ASP A 148 5.49 3.92 14.58
CA ASP A 148 5.43 2.47 14.72
C ASP A 148 4.24 1.93 13.92
N LEU A 149 4.53 1.00 13.02
CA LEU A 149 3.57 0.33 12.13
C LEU A 149 3.54 -1.18 12.37
N SER A 150 4.10 -1.65 13.48
CA SER A 150 3.96 -3.04 13.91
C SER A 150 2.50 -3.37 14.24
N PHE A 151 2.09 -4.60 13.95
CA PHE A 151 0.80 -5.12 14.38
C PHE A 151 0.92 -5.63 15.82
N SER A 152 -0.06 -5.32 16.67
CA SER A 152 -0.13 -5.93 18.00
C SER A 152 -0.49 -7.41 17.87
N ASP A 153 -0.01 -8.24 18.80
CA ASP A 153 -0.25 -9.69 18.82
C ASP A 153 -1.73 -10.06 18.61
N ASP A 154 -2.65 -9.31 19.23
CA ASP A 154 -4.11 -9.46 19.10
C ASP A 154 -4.66 -9.38 17.66
N VAL A 155 -4.03 -8.61 16.77
CA VAL A 155 -4.48 -8.46 15.37
C VAL A 155 -4.00 -9.63 14.52
N THR A 156 -2.84 -10.19 14.87
CA THR A 156 -2.22 -11.35 14.22
C THR A 156 -3.08 -12.60 14.34
N GLU A 157 -3.78 -12.81 15.47
CA GLU A 157 -4.69 -13.95 15.66
C GLU A 157 -5.93 -13.91 14.74
N VAL A 158 -6.35 -12.72 14.29
CA VAL A 158 -7.44 -12.55 13.32
C VAL A 158 -6.99 -12.81 11.88
N ILE A 159 -5.68 -12.69 11.61
CA ILE A 159 -5.09 -12.91 10.28
C ILE A 159 -4.84 -14.41 10.02
N PHE A 160 -4.55 -15.19 11.06
CA PHE A 160 -4.09 -16.58 10.94
C PHE A 160 -5.09 -17.66 11.43
N ASN A 161 -6.31 -17.31 11.83
CA ASN A 161 -7.43 -18.23 12.06
C ASN A 161 -8.45 -18.20 10.92
#